data_AF-A0A957JDL2-F1
#
_entry.id   AF-A0A957JDL2-F1
#
_cell.length_a   1.000
_cell.length_b   1.000
_cell.length_c   1.000
_cell.angle_alpha   90.00
_cell.angle_beta   90.00
_cell.angle_gamma   90.00
#
_symmetry.space_group_name_H-M   'P 1'
#
loop_
_entity.id
_entity.type
_entity.pdbx_description
1 polymer ?
#
loop_
_entity_poly.entity_id
_entity_poly.type
_entity_poly.pdbx_seq_one_letter_code
_entity_poly.pdbx_strand_id
1 'polypeptide(L)'
;CTVIGFPLGASASTTKGFEAGQAIRDGATELDMVINVGALKSQDYDAVLEDIATVVSVGHASNALVKTILETALLTDEEKVIACQLAKVAGADFVKTSTGFGPGGATVEDVRLMRQVVGPDIGVKASGGVRTFEDAQAMVAAGATRLGASAGVRIVSGQSAGAVSKSTY
;
A
#
# COMPACT_ATOMS: atom_id res chain seq x y z
N CYS A 1 -1.20 -11.20 -7.09
CA CYS A 1 -0.80 -9.87 -6.59
C CYS A 1 0.71 -9.83 -6.50
N THR A 2 1.35 -8.79 -7.06
CA THR A 2 2.79 -8.53 -6.90
C THR A 2 3.02 -7.06 -6.53
N VAL A 3 4.28 -6.65 -6.36
CA VAL A 3 4.70 -5.30 -6.00
C VAL A 3 5.45 -4.63 -7.15
N ILE A 4 5.40 -3.29 -7.25
CA ILE A 4 6.00 -2.48 -8.32
C ILE A 4 6.81 -1.32 -7.72
N GLY A 5 8.04 -1.10 -8.20
CA GLY A 5 8.96 -0.09 -7.69
C GLY A 5 9.30 -0.30 -6.20
N PHE A 6 9.19 -1.52 -5.71
CA PHE A 6 9.19 -1.85 -4.29
C PHE A 6 10.59 -2.22 -3.78
N PRO A 7 10.94 -1.90 -2.52
CA PRO A 7 10.15 -1.16 -1.53
C PRO A 7 10.36 0.36 -1.56
N LEU A 8 11.33 0.88 -2.32
CA LEU A 8 11.80 2.27 -2.15
C LEU A 8 10.98 3.30 -2.92
N GLY A 9 10.28 2.92 -3.99
CA GLY A 9 9.48 3.83 -4.83
C GLY A 9 10.29 4.84 -5.65
N ALA A 10 11.62 4.73 -5.66
CA ALA A 10 12.53 5.74 -6.24
C ALA A 10 12.99 5.44 -7.69
N SER A 11 12.44 4.43 -8.33
CA SER A 11 12.67 4.18 -9.76
C SER A 11 11.88 5.16 -10.62
N ALA A 12 12.34 5.41 -11.85
CA ALA A 12 11.61 6.22 -12.82
C ALA A 12 10.23 5.62 -13.15
N SER A 13 9.26 6.48 -13.47
CA SER A 13 7.88 6.12 -13.83
C SER A 13 7.83 5.09 -14.95
N THR A 14 8.69 5.26 -15.97
CA THR A 14 8.81 4.34 -17.12
C THR A 14 9.29 2.95 -16.70
N THR A 15 10.21 2.86 -15.74
CA THR A 15 10.64 1.58 -15.17
C THR A 15 9.51 0.88 -14.44
N LYS A 16 8.73 1.62 -13.62
CA LYS A 16 7.57 1.05 -12.93
C LYS A 16 6.48 0.60 -13.91
N GLY A 17 6.24 1.36 -14.98
CA GLY A 17 5.33 0.98 -16.06
C GLY A 17 5.78 -0.30 -16.77
N PHE A 18 7.08 -0.44 -17.08
CA PHE A 18 7.63 -1.66 -17.67
C PHE A 18 7.48 -2.87 -16.73
N GLU A 19 7.85 -2.70 -15.45
CA GLU A 19 7.72 -3.74 -14.42
C GLU A 19 6.26 -4.18 -14.25
N ALA A 20 5.32 -3.23 -14.23
CA ALA A 20 3.89 -3.50 -14.17
C ALA A 20 3.41 -4.33 -15.37
N GLY A 21 3.82 -3.95 -16.58
CA GLY A 21 3.48 -4.68 -17.80
C GLY A 21 4.06 -6.09 -17.81
N GLN A 22 5.29 -6.27 -17.30
CA GLN A 22 5.90 -7.59 -17.17
C GLN A 22 5.17 -8.45 -16.14
N ALA A 23 4.89 -7.90 -14.96
CA ALA A 23 4.14 -8.58 -13.91
C ALA A 23 2.77 -9.10 -14.40
N ILE A 24 2.06 -8.30 -15.21
CA ILE A 24 0.79 -8.70 -15.81
C ILE A 24 0.97 -9.86 -16.79
N ARG A 25 1.99 -9.80 -17.67
CA ARG A 25 2.31 -10.92 -18.58
C ARG A 25 2.64 -12.20 -17.82
N ASP A 26 3.24 -12.08 -16.65
CA ASP A 26 3.56 -13.20 -15.76
C ASP A 26 2.35 -13.68 -14.92
N GLY A 27 1.17 -13.08 -15.13
CA GLY A 27 -0.11 -13.52 -14.55
C GLY A 27 -0.61 -12.69 -13.35
N ALA A 28 0.02 -11.55 -13.04
CA ALA A 28 -0.47 -10.69 -11.97
C ALA A 28 -1.77 -9.96 -12.35
N THR A 29 -2.82 -10.14 -11.55
CA THR A 29 -4.10 -9.41 -11.66
C THR A 29 -4.23 -8.26 -10.67
N GLU A 30 -3.20 -8.05 -9.84
CA GLU A 30 -3.14 -6.94 -8.90
C GLU A 30 -1.70 -6.49 -8.68
N LEU A 31 -1.50 -5.18 -8.62
CA LEU A 31 -0.21 -4.52 -8.46
C LEU A 31 -0.23 -3.61 -7.22
N ASP A 32 0.76 -3.76 -6.34
CA ASP A 32 0.98 -2.86 -5.21
C ASP A 32 2.22 -2.00 -5.50
N MET A 33 2.05 -0.78 -6.01
CA MET A 33 3.17 0.13 -6.31
C MET A 33 3.57 0.98 -5.11
N VAL A 34 4.83 1.42 -5.03
CA VAL A 34 5.30 2.42 -4.04
C VAL A 34 5.42 3.78 -4.69
N ILE A 35 4.85 4.82 -4.06
CA ILE A 35 4.99 6.20 -4.54
C ILE A 35 6.44 6.69 -4.46
N ASN A 36 6.78 7.69 -5.27
CA ASN A 36 8.01 8.44 -5.08
C ASN A 36 7.90 9.35 -3.84
N VAL A 37 8.30 8.84 -2.68
CA VAL A 37 8.26 9.59 -1.40
C VAL A 37 9.13 10.84 -1.46
N GLY A 38 10.27 10.79 -2.15
CA GLY A 38 11.16 11.94 -2.31
C GLY A 38 10.48 13.09 -3.05
N ALA A 39 9.83 12.79 -4.18
CA ALA A 39 9.08 13.77 -4.97
C ALA A 39 7.90 14.35 -4.17
N LEU A 40 7.17 13.52 -3.43
CA LEU A 40 6.08 14.00 -2.56
C LEU A 40 6.59 15.00 -1.52
N LYS A 41 7.71 14.68 -0.85
CA LYS A 41 8.31 15.55 0.17
C LYS A 41 8.88 16.84 -0.40
N SER A 42 9.36 16.83 -1.64
CA SER A 42 9.78 18.04 -2.35
C SER A 42 8.63 18.80 -3.00
N GLN A 43 7.38 18.38 -2.76
CA GLN A 43 6.17 18.99 -3.32
C GLN A 43 6.10 18.93 -4.86
N ASP A 44 6.83 18.00 -5.47
CA ASP A 44 6.74 17.71 -6.90
C ASP A 44 5.57 16.75 -7.15
N TYR A 45 4.35 17.29 -6.98
CA TYR A 45 3.12 16.51 -7.04
C TYR A 45 2.81 16.02 -8.46
N ASP A 46 3.27 16.74 -9.48
CA ASP A 46 3.12 16.32 -10.88
C ASP A 46 3.92 15.05 -11.14
N ALA A 47 5.17 14.96 -10.66
CA ALA A 47 5.96 13.75 -10.78
C ALA A 47 5.33 12.56 -10.04
N VAL A 48 4.76 12.78 -8.85
CA VAL A 48 4.04 11.72 -8.10
C VAL A 48 2.79 11.28 -8.84
N LEU A 49 2.01 12.23 -9.38
CA LEU A 49 0.79 11.94 -10.12
C LEU A 49 1.09 11.14 -11.39
N GLU A 50 2.09 11.56 -12.18
CA GLU A 50 2.52 10.87 -13.39
C GLU A 50 3.03 9.45 -13.09
N ASP A 51 3.81 9.28 -12.03
CA ASP A 51 4.32 7.98 -11.58
C ASP A 51 3.18 7.00 -11.25
N ILE A 52 2.16 7.45 -10.52
CA ILE A 52 0.98 6.62 -10.20
C ILE A 52 0.15 6.34 -11.46
N ALA A 53 -0.16 7.39 -12.23
CA ALA A 53 -1.00 7.28 -13.43
C ALA A 53 -0.38 6.34 -14.48
N THR A 54 0.95 6.30 -14.58
CA THR A 54 1.67 5.38 -15.47
C THR A 54 1.36 3.92 -15.12
N VAL A 55 1.45 3.55 -13.83
CA VAL A 55 1.17 2.17 -13.39
C VAL A 55 -0.33 1.86 -13.46
N VAL A 56 -1.19 2.81 -13.11
CA VAL A 56 -2.66 2.67 -13.23
C VAL A 56 -3.05 2.39 -14.67
N SER A 57 -2.56 3.18 -15.63
CA SER A 57 -2.85 3.00 -17.06
C SER A 57 -2.46 1.61 -17.55
N VAL A 58 -1.26 1.14 -17.20
CA VAL A 58 -0.78 -0.21 -17.56
C VAL A 58 -1.65 -1.30 -16.91
N GLY A 59 -1.98 -1.16 -15.63
CA GLY A 59 -2.82 -2.09 -14.89
C GLY A 59 -4.23 -2.21 -15.46
N HIS A 60 -4.91 -1.06 -15.61
CA HIS A 60 -6.30 -1.00 -16.07
C HIS A 60 -6.47 -1.44 -17.52
N ALA A 61 -5.49 -1.19 -18.39
CA ALA A 61 -5.49 -1.72 -19.76
C ALA A 61 -5.55 -3.26 -19.82
N SER A 62 -5.17 -3.94 -18.72
CA SER A 62 -5.23 -5.40 -18.59
C SER A 62 -6.17 -5.86 -17.46
N ASN A 63 -7.09 -5.00 -17.01
CA ASN A 63 -8.04 -5.29 -15.94
C ASN A 63 -7.38 -5.74 -14.61
N ALA A 64 -6.18 -5.24 -14.32
CA ALA A 64 -5.47 -5.47 -13.07
C ALA A 64 -5.69 -4.30 -12.10
N LEU A 65 -5.97 -4.61 -10.83
CA LEU A 65 -6.16 -3.59 -9.79
C LEU A 65 -4.81 -2.99 -9.35
N VAL A 66 -4.77 -1.68 -9.14
CA VAL A 66 -3.58 -0.95 -8.70
C VAL A 66 -3.78 -0.39 -7.30
N LYS A 67 -2.80 -0.65 -6.43
CA LYS A 67 -2.77 -0.17 -5.04
C LYS A 67 -1.53 0.68 -4.82
N THR A 68 -1.72 1.85 -4.25
CA THR A 68 -0.66 2.83 -4.06
C THR A 68 -0.17 2.81 -2.61
N ILE A 69 1.02 2.26 -2.37
CA ILE A 69 1.70 2.26 -1.08
C ILE A 69 2.27 3.66 -0.82
N LEU A 70 1.80 4.30 0.24
CA LEU A 70 2.22 5.66 0.60
C LEU A 70 3.50 5.68 1.46
N GLU A 71 3.76 4.59 2.18
CA GLU A 71 4.79 4.49 3.22
C GLU A 71 4.57 5.52 4.34
N THR A 72 3.41 5.41 5.00
CA THR A 72 2.89 6.40 5.96
C THR A 72 3.84 6.74 7.10
N ALA A 73 4.72 5.81 7.50
CA ALA A 73 5.71 6.04 8.56
C ALA A 73 6.77 7.10 8.21
N LEU A 74 6.89 7.49 6.93
CA LEU A 74 7.76 8.57 6.47
C LEU A 74 7.03 9.90 6.29
N LEU A 75 5.70 9.91 6.39
CA LEU A 75 4.87 11.03 5.98
C LEU A 75 4.23 11.75 7.17
N THR A 76 4.09 13.07 7.06
CA THR A 76 3.19 13.85 7.91
C THR A 76 1.74 13.56 7.54
N ASP A 77 0.78 13.92 8.41
CA ASP A 77 -0.63 13.73 8.10
C ASP A 77 -1.08 14.55 6.87
N GLU A 78 -0.52 15.73 6.67
CA GLU A 78 -0.74 16.54 5.47
C GLU A 78 -0.23 15.84 4.21
N GLU A 79 0.99 15.30 4.24
CA GLU A 79 1.56 14.52 3.13
C GLU A 79 0.74 13.25 2.84
N LYS A 80 0.21 12.58 3.87
CA LYS A 80 -0.69 11.42 3.70
C LYS A 80 -1.99 11.81 2.99
N VAL A 81 -2.58 12.95 3.35
CA VAL A 81 -3.79 13.48 2.69
C VAL A 81 -3.51 13.75 1.22
N ILE A 82 -2.42 14.46 0.91
CA ILE A 82 -2.04 14.80 -0.46
C ILE A 82 -1.78 13.52 -1.27
N ALA A 83 -1.02 12.56 -0.72
CA ALA A 83 -0.73 11.31 -1.42
C ALA A 83 -1.99 10.48 -1.70
N CYS A 84 -2.97 10.47 -0.78
CA CYS A 84 -4.28 9.87 -1.01
C CYS A 84 -5.05 10.57 -2.14
N GLN A 85 -5.03 11.91 -2.18
CA GLN A 85 -5.69 12.69 -3.23
C GLN A 85 -5.04 12.43 -4.59
N LEU A 86 -3.71 12.41 -4.69
CA LEU A 86 -2.99 12.11 -5.92
C LEU A 86 -3.29 10.68 -6.41
N ALA A 87 -3.30 9.70 -5.51
CA ALA A 87 -3.69 8.33 -5.86
C ALA A 87 -5.14 8.25 -6.39
N LYS A 88 -6.06 9.01 -5.79
CA LYS A 88 -7.45 9.12 -6.24
C LYS A 88 -7.57 9.77 -7.61
N VAL A 89 -6.87 10.88 -7.84
CA VAL A 89 -6.86 11.59 -9.13
C VAL A 89 -6.24 10.73 -10.23
N ALA A 90 -5.19 9.97 -9.92
CA ALA A 90 -4.56 9.03 -10.84
C ALA A 90 -5.45 7.82 -11.21
N GLY A 91 -6.54 7.59 -10.47
CA GLY A 91 -7.45 6.47 -10.70
C GLY A 91 -7.02 5.16 -10.01
N ALA A 92 -6.19 5.21 -8.97
CA ALA A 92 -5.82 4.00 -8.24
C ALA A 92 -7.02 3.37 -7.51
N ASP A 93 -7.09 2.04 -7.49
CA ASP A 93 -8.19 1.29 -6.89
C ASP A 93 -8.07 1.22 -5.36
N PHE A 94 -6.84 1.30 -4.83
CA PHE A 94 -6.57 1.29 -3.40
C PHE A 94 -5.45 2.27 -3.05
N VAL A 95 -5.51 2.77 -1.81
CA VAL A 95 -4.33 3.27 -1.09
C VAL A 95 -3.88 2.23 -0.07
N LYS A 96 -2.57 2.14 0.18
CA LYS A 96 -1.95 1.15 1.07
C LYS A 96 -0.99 1.86 2.03
N THR A 97 -0.99 1.45 3.31
CA THR A 97 -0.22 2.13 4.36
C THR A 97 1.29 2.01 4.13
N SER A 98 1.84 0.80 4.20
CA SER A 98 3.29 0.59 4.37
C SER A 98 3.81 -0.58 3.55
N THR A 99 5.09 -0.54 3.21
CA THR A 99 5.79 -1.67 2.57
C THR A 99 6.12 -2.79 3.55
N GLY A 100 6.30 -2.45 4.83
CA GLY A 100 6.85 -3.35 5.85
C GLY A 100 8.39 -3.36 5.91
N PHE A 101 9.04 -2.54 5.07
CA PHE A 101 10.50 -2.34 5.07
C PHE A 101 10.89 -0.94 5.61
N GLY A 102 9.91 -0.05 5.79
CA GLY A 102 10.07 1.25 6.42
C GLY A 102 10.18 1.19 7.96
N PRO A 103 10.27 2.35 8.63
CA PRO A 103 10.44 2.44 10.08
C PRO A 103 9.17 2.10 10.88
N GLY A 104 8.01 1.96 10.22
CA GLY A 104 6.73 1.69 10.86
C GLY A 104 5.78 0.91 9.95
N GLY A 105 4.65 0.47 10.53
CA GLY A 105 3.59 -0.25 9.82
C GLY A 105 2.27 0.51 9.83
N ALA A 106 1.17 -0.19 9.59
CA ALA A 106 -0.17 0.37 9.67
C ALA A 106 -0.54 0.76 11.10
N THR A 107 -1.13 1.96 11.25
CA THR A 107 -1.78 2.40 12.49
C THR A 107 -3.29 2.60 12.24
N VAL A 108 -4.09 2.55 13.30
CA VAL A 108 -5.55 2.77 13.23
C VAL A 108 -5.83 4.20 12.76
N GLU A 109 -5.00 5.14 13.20
CA GLU A 109 -5.06 6.56 12.87
C GLU A 109 -4.81 6.79 11.37
N ASP A 110 -3.74 6.20 10.82
CA ASP A 110 -3.43 6.31 9.39
C ASP A 110 -4.55 5.72 8.52
N VAL A 111 -5.06 4.54 8.88
CA VAL A 111 -6.14 3.89 8.13
C VAL A 111 -7.40 4.75 8.14
N ARG A 112 -7.75 5.32 9.31
CA ARG A 112 -8.92 6.20 9.44
C ARG A 112 -8.75 7.48 8.60
N LEU A 113 -7.58 8.11 8.66
CA LEU A 113 -7.25 9.28 7.86
C LEU A 113 -7.37 8.98 6.36
N MET A 114 -6.71 7.92 5.90
CA MET A 114 -6.73 7.50 4.49
C MET A 114 -8.16 7.22 4.03
N ARG A 115 -8.98 6.50 4.82
CA ARG A 115 -10.40 6.25 4.53
C ARG A 115 -11.19 7.54 4.37
N GLN A 116 -11.01 8.50 5.27
CA GLN A 116 -11.70 9.79 5.20
C GLN A 116 -11.40 10.54 3.91
N VAL A 117 -10.14 10.50 3.44
CA VAL A 117 -9.71 11.21 2.23
C VAL A 117 -10.20 10.54 0.96
N VAL A 118 -10.04 9.22 0.85
CA VAL A 118 -10.34 8.52 -0.41
C VAL A 118 -11.84 8.30 -0.62
N GLY A 119 -12.63 8.29 0.45
CA GLY A 119 -14.08 8.06 0.40
C GLY A 119 -14.44 6.57 0.34
N PRO A 120 -15.68 6.21 -0.05
CA PRO A 120 -16.14 4.82 -0.03
C PRO A 120 -15.67 3.99 -1.23
N ASP A 121 -15.40 4.61 -2.38
CA ASP A 121 -15.21 3.91 -3.66
C ASP A 121 -13.80 3.34 -3.83
N ILE A 122 -12.81 3.97 -3.20
CA ILE A 122 -11.41 3.53 -3.23
C ILE A 122 -11.13 2.68 -1.99
N GLY A 123 -10.47 1.54 -2.18
CA GLY A 123 -10.12 0.66 -1.10
C GLY A 123 -8.97 1.19 -0.22
N VAL A 124 -8.93 0.75 1.03
CA VAL A 124 -7.82 1.03 1.96
C VAL A 124 -7.20 -0.29 2.39
N LYS A 125 -5.91 -0.48 2.12
CA LYS A 125 -5.16 -1.67 2.50
C LYS A 125 -4.21 -1.37 3.67
N ALA A 126 -4.50 -1.94 4.83
CA ALA A 126 -3.61 -1.88 5.98
C ALA A 126 -2.54 -2.97 5.89
N SER A 127 -1.26 -2.60 5.88
CA SER A 127 -0.14 -3.54 5.86
C SER A 127 1.05 -3.07 6.68
N GLY A 128 1.81 -4.05 7.20
CA GLY A 128 2.88 -3.83 8.16
C GLY A 128 2.33 -3.84 9.59
N GLY A 129 2.76 -4.80 10.41
CA GLY A 129 2.42 -4.84 11.83
C GLY A 129 1.10 -5.54 12.21
N VAL A 130 0.23 -5.93 11.27
CA VAL A 130 -1.01 -6.68 11.56
C VAL A 130 -0.68 -8.15 11.85
N ARG A 131 -0.71 -8.56 13.13
CA ARG A 131 -0.23 -9.89 13.57
C ARG A 131 -1.28 -10.72 14.28
N THR A 132 -2.27 -10.08 14.91
CA THR A 132 -3.32 -10.76 15.66
C THR A 132 -4.69 -10.54 15.04
N PHE A 133 -5.67 -11.31 15.52
CA PHE A 133 -7.07 -11.13 15.14
C PHE A 133 -7.59 -9.75 15.58
N GLU A 134 -7.17 -9.30 16.76
CA GLU A 134 -7.52 -8.00 17.32
C GLU A 134 -6.95 -6.85 16.47
N ASP A 135 -5.69 -6.96 16.03
CA ASP A 135 -5.10 -5.98 15.10
C ASP A 135 -5.92 -5.90 13.80
N ALA A 136 -6.27 -7.07 13.25
CA ALA A 136 -7.06 -7.16 12.02
C ALA A 136 -8.44 -6.51 12.18
N GLN A 137 -9.15 -6.79 13.28
CA GLN A 137 -10.43 -6.17 13.59
C GLN A 137 -10.32 -4.66 13.76
N ALA A 138 -9.28 -4.18 14.46
CA ALA A 138 -9.06 -2.75 14.66
C ALA A 138 -8.85 -2.02 13.32
N MET A 139 -8.07 -2.59 12.40
CA MET A 139 -7.85 -2.02 11.06
C MET A 139 -9.13 -1.99 10.22
N VAL A 140 -9.95 -3.06 10.26
CA VAL A 140 -11.23 -3.10 9.56
C VAL A 140 -12.19 -2.06 10.14
N ALA A 141 -12.30 -1.97 11.47
CA ALA A 141 -13.12 -0.96 12.14
C ALA A 141 -12.67 0.48 11.84
N ALA A 142 -11.39 0.70 11.59
CA ALA A 142 -10.84 1.98 11.16
C ALA A 142 -11.18 2.34 9.70
N GLY A 143 -11.61 1.36 8.90
CA GLY A 143 -12.02 1.56 7.50
C GLY A 143 -11.16 0.82 6.47
N ALA A 144 -10.24 -0.05 6.87
CA ALA A 144 -9.53 -0.91 5.91
C ALA A 144 -10.49 -1.91 5.27
N THR A 145 -10.41 -2.05 3.94
CA THR A 145 -11.14 -3.06 3.16
C THR A 145 -10.25 -4.21 2.71
N ARG A 146 -8.93 -4.11 2.93
CA ARG A 146 -7.96 -5.20 2.74
C ARG A 146 -6.91 -5.17 3.85
N LEU A 147 -6.45 -6.34 4.26
CA LEU A 147 -5.31 -6.51 5.15
C LEU A 147 -4.14 -7.19 4.41
N GLY A 148 -2.93 -6.69 4.60
CA GLY A 148 -1.69 -7.32 4.18
C GLY A 148 -0.92 -7.82 5.40
N ALA A 149 -0.94 -9.14 5.63
CA ALA A 149 -0.31 -9.77 6.77
C ALA A 149 0.35 -11.11 6.38
N SER A 150 1.58 -11.34 6.84
CA SER A 150 2.23 -12.66 6.76
C SER A 150 1.70 -13.64 7.82
N ALA A 151 1.08 -13.13 8.88
CA ALA A 151 0.46 -13.91 9.95
C ALA A 151 -0.99 -14.36 9.64
N GLY A 152 -1.40 -14.38 8.36
CA GLY A 152 -2.79 -14.61 7.96
C GLY A 152 -3.42 -15.89 8.55
N VAL A 153 -2.70 -17.01 8.53
CA VAL A 153 -3.18 -18.28 9.13
C VAL A 153 -3.44 -18.11 10.62
N ARG A 154 -2.52 -17.47 11.35
CA ARG A 154 -2.64 -17.22 12.80
C ARG A 154 -3.86 -16.35 13.09
N ILE A 155 -4.01 -15.26 12.35
CA ILE A 155 -5.14 -14.32 12.45
C ILE A 155 -6.48 -15.06 12.28
N VAL A 156 -6.61 -15.87 11.23
CA VAL A 156 -7.87 -16.59 10.95
C VAL A 156 -8.13 -17.71 11.95
N SER A 157 -7.08 -18.37 12.45
CA SER A 157 -7.20 -19.44 13.44
C SER A 157 -7.46 -18.96 14.88
N GLY A 158 -7.41 -17.65 15.15
CA GLY A 158 -7.53 -17.09 16.49
C GLY A 158 -6.41 -17.55 17.44
N GLN A 159 -5.27 -17.98 16.90
CA GLN A 159 -4.14 -18.43 17.71
C GLN A 159 -3.43 -17.22 18.31
N SER A 160 -3.48 -17.10 19.63
CA SER A 160 -2.66 -16.14 20.39
C SER A 160 -1.19 -16.31 20.01
N ALA A 161 -0.41 -15.22 19.99
CA ALA A 161 1.00 -15.28 19.64
C ALA A 161 1.75 -16.25 20.59
N GLY A 162 2.00 -17.48 20.13
CA GLY A 162 2.82 -18.44 20.84
C GLY A 162 4.21 -17.86 21.05
N ALA A 163 4.72 -17.96 22.28
CA ALA A 163 6.09 -17.59 22.61
C ALA A 163 7.03 -18.29 21.63
N VAL A 164 7.77 -17.52 20.83
CA VAL A 164 8.80 -18.06 19.95
C VAL A 164 9.89 -18.63 20.87
N SER A 165 9.94 -19.96 20.97
CA SER A 165 11.12 -20.65 21.47
C SER A 165 12.28 -20.27 20.56
N LYS A 166 13.25 -19.52 21.09
CA LYS A 166 14.52 -19.29 20.41
C LYS A 166 15.22 -20.64 20.33
N SER A 167 15.11 -21.32 19.19
CA SER A 167 16.02 -22.39 18.84
C SER A 167 17.38 -21.77 18.55
N THR A 168 18.29 -21.89 19.49
CA THR A 168 19.72 -21.68 19.29
C THR A 168 20.22 -22.66 18.24
N TYR A 169 20.70 -22.13 17.12
CA TYR A 169 21.82 -22.68 16.36
C TYR A 169 22.85 -21.57 16.20
#